data_AF-A0A9D2EFY0-F1
#
_entry.id   AF-A0A9D2EFY0-F1
#
_cell.length_a   1.000
_cell.length_b   1.000
_cell.length_c   1.000
_cell.angle_alpha   90.00
_cell.angle_beta   90.00
_cell.angle_gamma   90.00
#
_symmetry.space_group_name_H-M   'P 1'
#
loop_
_entity.id
_entity.type
_entity.pdbx_description
1 polymer ?
#
loop_
_entity_poly.entity_id
_entity_poly.type
_entity_poly.pdbx_seq_one_letter_code
_entity_poly.pdbx_strand_id
1 'polypeptide(L)'
;MARDVGAPPEVLSTSGAILRARGAAADPDGSGLSWSDGPLPVAGAAEDVVRIDLVGDEVHLCGTDSGAVPLYVDPTDDGVRLSSHLDVLIRTRPAPVAPDWDGLAAMVAASGPLDGRTTVAGIRRLRPGERLVWTPGSGSRVSTDWSWPQIAPGVGKSADLAEALHATLGRLTASGPVLSLLSGGWDSRLLLALAVGTGGSVQALTTSSDTGTVMEELVAAQVA
;
A
#
# COMPACT_ATOMS: atom_id res chain seq x y z
N MET A 1 -18.25 -8.73 -14.11
CA MET A 1 -18.02 -10.16 -14.40
C MET A 1 -16.67 -10.52 -13.79
N ALA A 2 -16.61 -11.37 -12.77
CA ALA A 2 -15.34 -11.72 -12.13
C ALA A 2 -14.51 -12.54 -13.12
N ARG A 3 -13.33 -12.04 -13.50
CA ARG A 3 -12.39 -12.76 -14.34
C ARG A 3 -11.73 -13.83 -13.47
N ASP A 4 -11.76 -15.08 -13.92
CA ASP A 4 -10.95 -16.13 -13.30
C ASP A 4 -9.47 -15.76 -13.50
N VAL A 5 -8.73 -15.66 -12.40
CA VAL A 5 -7.32 -15.25 -12.38
C VAL A 5 -6.40 -16.48 -12.37
N GLY A 6 -6.95 -17.69 -12.31
CA GLY A 6 -6.21 -18.95 -12.19
C GLY A 6 -5.34 -19.05 -10.93
N ALA A 7 -4.72 -20.22 -10.71
CA ALA A 7 -3.75 -20.38 -9.62
C ALA A 7 -2.52 -19.50 -9.84
N PRO A 8 -2.01 -18.79 -8.81
CA PRO A 8 -0.78 -18.00 -8.94
C PRO A 8 0.41 -18.92 -9.24
N PRO A 9 1.36 -18.50 -10.09
CA PRO A 9 2.56 -19.26 -10.38
C PRO A 9 3.47 -19.30 -9.14
N GLU A 10 4.29 -20.35 -9.06
CA GLU A 10 5.41 -20.41 -8.11
C GLU A 10 6.50 -19.46 -8.54
N VAL A 11 6.96 -18.62 -7.61
CA VAL A 11 7.95 -17.57 -7.87
C VAL A 11 9.20 -17.70 -7.01
N LEU A 12 9.08 -18.33 -5.84
CA LEU A 12 10.21 -18.61 -4.95
C LEU A 12 9.91 -19.89 -4.15
N SER A 13 10.95 -20.70 -3.90
CA SER A 13 10.82 -21.99 -3.23
C SER A 13 12.07 -22.26 -2.40
N THR A 14 11.89 -22.68 -1.15
CA THR A 14 12.97 -23.11 -0.23
C THR A 14 12.66 -24.50 0.31
N SER A 15 13.52 -25.04 1.16
CA SER A 15 13.26 -26.31 1.87
C SER A 15 12.03 -26.25 2.77
N GLY A 16 11.65 -25.07 3.26
CA GLY A 16 10.60 -24.87 4.26
C GLY A 16 9.35 -24.16 3.77
N ALA A 17 9.41 -23.44 2.64
CA ALA A 17 8.29 -22.63 2.16
C ALA A 17 8.24 -22.54 0.62
N ILE A 18 7.02 -22.45 0.08
CA ILE A 18 6.77 -22.15 -1.33
C ILE A 18 5.96 -20.87 -1.42
N LEU A 19 6.46 -19.90 -2.18
CA LEU A 19 5.78 -18.64 -2.44
C LEU A 19 5.19 -18.65 -3.86
N ARG A 20 3.89 -18.41 -3.93
CA ARG A 20 3.14 -18.29 -5.18
C ARG A 20 2.48 -16.91 -5.27
N ALA A 21 2.84 -16.12 -6.28
CA ALA A 21 2.38 -14.75 -6.40
C ALA A 21 2.21 -14.31 -7.86
N ARG A 22 1.36 -13.29 -8.07
CA ARG A 22 1.27 -12.53 -9.33
C ARG A 22 1.49 -11.05 -9.03
N GLY A 23 2.20 -10.35 -9.89
CA GLY A 23 2.37 -8.89 -9.80
C GLY A 23 3.44 -8.40 -8.82
N ALA A 24 4.24 -9.31 -8.24
CA ALA A 24 5.41 -8.96 -7.44
C ALA A 24 6.70 -9.11 -8.27
N ALA A 25 7.70 -8.29 -7.98
CA ALA A 25 9.04 -8.44 -8.52
C ALA A 25 9.90 -9.24 -7.54
N ALA A 26 10.69 -10.18 -8.06
CA ALA A 26 11.74 -10.79 -7.26
C ALA A 26 12.81 -9.76 -6.93
N ASP A 27 13.27 -9.76 -5.69
CA ASP A 27 14.37 -8.90 -5.28
C ASP A 27 15.65 -9.29 -6.06
N PRO A 28 16.53 -8.34 -6.42
CA PRO A 28 17.70 -8.62 -7.25
C PRO A 28 18.67 -9.66 -6.67
N ASP A 29 18.69 -9.83 -5.35
CA ASP A 29 19.49 -10.79 -4.62
C ASP A 29 18.79 -12.15 -4.41
N GLY A 30 17.55 -12.29 -4.86
CA GLY A 30 16.73 -13.49 -4.74
C GLY A 30 16.27 -13.80 -3.32
N SER A 31 16.42 -12.86 -2.38
CA SER A 31 16.07 -13.05 -0.96
C SER A 31 14.57 -12.96 -0.67
N GLY A 32 13.81 -12.35 -1.59
CA GLY A 32 12.41 -12.08 -1.38
C GLY A 32 11.66 -11.59 -2.62
N LEU A 33 10.45 -11.09 -2.36
CA LEU A 33 9.64 -10.36 -3.31
C LEU A 33 9.30 -8.98 -2.75
N SER A 34 9.27 -8.00 -3.64
CA SER A 34 8.80 -6.65 -3.35
C SER A 34 7.68 -6.25 -4.31
N TRP A 35 6.68 -5.52 -3.80
CA TRP A 35 5.70 -4.85 -4.65
C TRP A 35 5.24 -3.51 -4.02
N SER A 36 4.89 -2.56 -4.88
CA SER A 36 4.23 -1.29 -4.51
C SER A 36 3.24 -0.88 -5.62
N ASP A 37 2.37 0.08 -5.34
CA ASP A 37 1.47 0.68 -6.34
C ASP A 37 2.17 1.73 -7.23
N GLY A 38 3.44 2.04 -6.93
CA GLY A 38 4.31 2.92 -7.71
C GLY A 38 5.51 2.18 -8.30
N PRO A 39 6.43 2.90 -8.95
CA PRO A 39 7.72 2.33 -9.33
C PRO A 39 8.43 1.77 -8.10
N LEU A 40 8.96 0.55 -8.19
CA LEU A 40 9.81 0.02 -7.13
C LEU A 40 11.08 0.88 -7.02
N PRO A 41 11.51 1.25 -5.81
CA PRO A 41 12.76 1.96 -5.63
C PRO A 41 13.92 1.13 -6.14
N VAL A 42 14.95 1.80 -6.69
CA VAL A 42 16.22 1.16 -6.99
C VAL A 42 16.85 0.72 -5.67
N ALA A 43 17.41 -0.50 -5.64
CA ALA A 43 17.88 -1.19 -4.45
C ALA A 43 18.55 -0.27 -3.40
N GLY A 44 18.08 -0.36 -2.16
CA GLY A 44 18.69 0.29 -0.99
C GLY A 44 17.94 1.50 -0.41
N ALA A 45 16.91 2.02 -1.07
CA ALA A 45 16.02 3.02 -0.47
C ALA A 45 14.78 2.33 0.13
N ALA A 46 14.63 2.41 1.46
CA ALA A 46 13.41 2.06 2.15
C ALA A 46 12.32 3.06 1.75
N GLU A 47 11.60 2.76 0.67
CA GLU A 47 10.36 3.45 0.33
C GLU A 47 9.19 2.51 0.58
N ASP A 48 7.99 3.09 0.71
CA ASP A 48 6.71 2.52 1.11
C ASP A 48 6.28 1.30 0.25
N VAL A 49 6.91 0.15 0.51
CA VAL A 49 6.86 -1.06 -0.30
C VAL A 49 6.49 -2.23 0.59
N VAL A 50 5.71 -3.17 0.07
CA VAL A 50 5.46 -4.43 0.77
C VAL A 50 6.54 -5.43 0.43
N ARG A 51 7.08 -6.10 1.46
CA ARG A 51 8.15 -7.08 1.32
C ARG A 51 7.74 -8.46 1.83
N ILE A 52 8.20 -9.48 1.12
CA ILE A 52 8.10 -10.89 1.51
C ILE A 52 9.51 -11.46 1.52
N ASP A 53 10.05 -11.75 2.71
CA ASP A 53 11.37 -12.35 2.87
C ASP A 53 11.24 -13.81 3.30
N LEU A 54 12.06 -14.70 2.72
CA LEU A 54 12.22 -16.07 3.20
C LEU A 54 13.50 -16.16 4.02
N VAL A 55 13.36 -16.32 5.34
CA VAL A 55 14.47 -16.34 6.30
C VAL A 55 14.56 -17.72 6.94
N GLY A 56 15.40 -18.59 6.38
CA GLY A 56 15.43 -20.00 6.76
C GLY A 56 14.09 -20.67 6.44
N ASP A 57 13.40 -21.16 7.47
CA ASP A 57 12.05 -21.72 7.36
C ASP A 57 10.94 -20.71 7.69
N GLU A 58 11.28 -19.47 8.05
CA GLU A 58 10.30 -18.42 8.35
C GLU A 58 9.95 -17.59 7.10
N VAL A 59 8.67 -17.21 7.01
CA VAL A 59 8.17 -16.24 6.02
C VAL A 59 7.88 -14.94 6.73
N HIS A 60 8.56 -13.87 6.35
CA HIS A 60 8.38 -12.53 6.91
C HIS A 60 7.61 -11.65 5.91
N LEU A 61 6.42 -11.22 6.30
CA LEU A 61 5.58 -10.30 5.54
C LEU A 61 5.64 -8.92 6.21
N CYS A 62 6.11 -7.91 5.50
CA CYS A 62 6.21 -6.54 6.02
C CYS A 62 5.29 -5.64 5.21
N GLY A 63 4.27 -5.06 5.86
CA GLY A 63 3.44 -4.03 5.23
C GLY A 63 4.24 -2.76 4.92
N THR A 64 3.60 -1.80 4.25
CA THR A 64 4.26 -0.53 3.95
C THR A 64 4.32 0.39 5.18
N ASP A 65 5.24 1.35 5.18
CA ASP A 65 5.44 2.29 6.28
C ASP A 65 4.35 3.36 6.38
N SER A 66 3.58 3.62 5.33
CA SER A 66 2.42 4.52 5.38
C SER A 66 1.11 3.74 5.59
N GLY A 67 1.11 2.45 5.20
CA GLY A 67 -0.08 1.63 5.01
C GLY A 67 -0.99 2.08 3.87
N ALA A 68 -0.56 2.99 2.99
CA ALA A 68 -1.32 3.47 1.84
C ALA A 68 -1.66 2.32 0.89
N VAL A 69 -0.69 1.43 0.64
CA VAL A 69 -0.95 0.14 -0.02
C VAL A 69 -1.37 -0.85 1.07
N PRO A 70 -2.65 -1.23 1.16
CA PRO A 70 -3.07 -2.21 2.15
C PRO A 70 -2.43 -3.57 1.84
N LEU A 71 -2.04 -4.31 2.87
CA LEU A 71 -1.75 -5.74 2.76
C LEU A 71 -2.69 -6.50 3.68
N TYR A 72 -3.59 -7.29 3.10
CA TYR A 72 -4.48 -8.18 3.83
C TYR A 72 -3.85 -9.57 3.95
N VAL A 73 -3.99 -10.19 5.12
CA VAL A 73 -3.47 -11.51 5.44
C VAL A 73 -4.58 -12.40 6.00
N ASP A 74 -4.62 -13.64 5.53
CA ASP A 74 -5.47 -14.74 6.00
C ASP A 74 -4.53 -15.87 6.47
N PRO A 75 -4.11 -15.86 7.75
CA PRO A 75 -3.32 -16.94 8.32
C PRO A 75 -4.13 -18.24 8.39
N THR A 76 -3.49 -19.33 8.05
CA THR A 76 -4.04 -20.70 8.08
C THR A 76 -3.05 -21.63 8.76
N ASP A 77 -3.48 -22.85 9.08
CA ASP A 77 -2.61 -23.85 9.72
C ASP A 77 -1.39 -24.20 8.82
N ASP A 78 -1.59 -24.19 7.50
CA ASP A 78 -0.60 -24.63 6.50
C ASP A 78 0.14 -23.46 5.82
N GLY A 79 -0.09 -22.21 6.23
CA GLY A 79 0.51 -21.05 5.56
C GLY A 79 -0.23 -19.74 5.76
N VAL A 80 0.14 -18.73 4.98
CA VAL A 80 -0.52 -17.42 4.96
C VAL A 80 -0.93 -17.08 3.54
N ARG A 81 -2.20 -16.73 3.34
CA ARG A 81 -2.66 -16.11 2.08
C ARG A 81 -2.64 -14.61 2.24
N LEU A 82 -2.26 -13.90 1.18
CA LEU A 82 -2.12 -12.45 1.21
C LEU A 82 -2.60 -11.79 -0.08
N SER A 83 -3.03 -10.54 0.02
CA SER A 83 -3.40 -9.71 -1.12
C SER A 83 -3.49 -8.25 -0.73
N SER A 84 -3.24 -7.32 -1.66
CA SER A 84 -3.65 -5.92 -1.51
C SER A 84 -5.16 -5.70 -1.67
N HIS A 85 -5.90 -6.74 -2.06
CA HIS A 85 -7.33 -6.71 -2.31
C HIS A 85 -8.07 -7.70 -1.41
N LEU A 86 -8.83 -7.19 -0.44
CA LEU A 86 -9.60 -8.01 0.50
C LEU A 86 -10.58 -8.94 -0.22
N ASP A 87 -11.21 -8.47 -1.29
CA ASP A 87 -12.19 -9.25 -2.07
C ASP A 87 -11.57 -10.47 -2.76
N VAL A 88 -10.29 -10.42 -3.12
CA VAL A 88 -9.56 -11.56 -3.68
C VAL A 88 -9.43 -12.66 -2.64
N LEU A 89 -9.03 -12.32 -1.41
CA LEU A 89 -8.95 -13.30 -0.31
C LEU A 89 -10.32 -13.90 0.02
N ILE A 90 -11.38 -13.08 0.05
CA ILE A 90 -12.75 -13.57 0.28
C ILE A 90 -13.15 -14.61 -0.79
N ARG A 91 -12.96 -14.28 -2.07
CA ARG A 91 -13.39 -15.15 -3.18
C ARG A 91 -12.57 -16.43 -3.31
N THR A 92 -11.31 -16.42 -2.87
CA THR A 92 -10.39 -17.56 -3.01
C THR A 92 -10.27 -18.39 -1.74
N ARG A 93 -10.96 -17.99 -0.67
CA ARG A 93 -10.99 -18.75 0.58
C ARG A 93 -11.72 -20.09 0.37
N PRO A 94 -11.14 -21.24 0.77
CA PRO A 94 -11.79 -22.54 0.61
C PRO A 94 -13.05 -22.70 1.45
N ALA A 95 -13.08 -22.05 2.61
CA ALA A 95 -14.21 -22.08 3.53
C ALA A 95 -15.04 -20.79 3.42
N PRO A 96 -16.36 -20.87 3.66
CA PRO A 96 -17.22 -19.70 3.74
C PRO A 96 -16.68 -18.66 4.74
N VAL A 97 -16.76 -17.39 4.36
CA VAL A 97 -16.40 -16.28 5.24
C VAL A 97 -17.57 -15.88 6.14
N ALA A 98 -17.27 -15.48 7.37
CA ALA A 98 -18.23 -14.87 8.29
C ALA A 98 -17.93 -13.36 8.41
N PRO A 99 -18.95 -12.52 8.63
CA PRO A 99 -18.73 -11.11 8.94
C PRO A 99 -18.06 -10.95 10.30
N ASP A 100 -17.15 -9.98 10.41
CA ASP A 100 -16.68 -9.46 11.69
C ASP A 100 -17.47 -8.18 12.01
N TRP A 101 -18.43 -8.29 12.92
CA TRP A 101 -19.32 -7.19 13.28
C TRP A 101 -18.61 -6.05 14.00
N ASP A 102 -17.56 -6.35 14.76
CA ASP A 102 -16.75 -5.31 15.39
C ASP A 102 -15.91 -4.59 14.34
N GLY A 103 -15.39 -5.33 13.35
CA GLY A 103 -14.67 -4.75 12.21
C GLY A 103 -15.56 -3.84 11.38
N LEU A 104 -16.83 -4.23 11.19
CA LEU A 104 -17.83 -3.38 10.55
C LEU A 104 -18.14 -2.14 11.40
N ALA A 105 -18.35 -2.30 12.71
CA ALA A 105 -18.60 -1.18 13.61
C ALA A 105 -17.43 -0.19 13.62
N ALA A 106 -16.18 -0.68 13.64
CA ALA A 106 -14.98 0.14 13.54
C ALA A 106 -14.94 0.94 12.23
N MET A 107 -15.24 0.30 11.10
CA MET A 107 -15.27 0.97 9.80
C MET A 107 -16.27 2.12 9.77
N VAL A 108 -17.47 1.92 10.34
CA VAL A 108 -18.53 2.94 10.40
C VAL A 108 -18.16 4.06 11.38
N ALA A 109 -17.59 3.72 12.54
CA ALA A 109 -17.30 4.68 13.60
C ALA A 109 -16.05 5.53 13.33
N ALA A 110 -15.03 4.96 12.68
CA ALA A 110 -13.72 5.60 12.48
C ALA A 110 -13.40 5.90 11.02
N SER A 111 -14.34 5.65 10.08
CA SER A 111 -14.12 5.76 8.63
C SER A 111 -12.92 4.95 8.12
N GLY A 112 -12.57 3.87 8.83
CA GLY A 112 -11.40 3.05 8.52
C GLY A 112 -11.23 1.86 9.47
N PRO A 113 -10.39 0.88 9.11
CA PRO A 113 -10.10 -0.27 9.96
C PRO A 113 -9.31 0.16 11.22
N LEU A 114 -9.65 -0.42 12.37
CA LEU A 114 -8.93 -0.24 13.62
C LEU A 114 -8.17 -1.51 13.98
N ASP A 115 -6.93 -1.35 14.45
CA ASP A 115 -6.06 -2.45 14.90
C ASP A 115 -5.88 -3.58 13.86
N GLY A 116 -5.92 -3.23 12.58
CA GLY A 116 -5.81 -4.20 11.48
C GLY A 116 -7.04 -5.10 11.30
N ARG A 117 -8.13 -4.88 12.03
CA ARG A 117 -9.38 -5.64 11.87
C ARG A 117 -10.06 -5.26 10.56
N THR A 118 -10.58 -6.27 9.86
CA THR A 118 -11.40 -6.07 8.64
C THR A 118 -12.86 -6.40 8.94
N THR A 119 -13.75 -6.18 7.98
CA THR A 119 -15.17 -6.60 8.09
C THR A 119 -15.35 -8.11 7.93
N VAL A 120 -14.28 -8.89 7.76
CA VAL A 120 -14.30 -10.33 7.53
C VAL A 120 -13.54 -11.07 8.62
N ALA A 121 -14.21 -12.00 9.29
CA ALA A 121 -13.64 -12.76 10.38
C ALA A 121 -12.41 -13.58 9.90
N GLY A 122 -11.32 -13.45 10.65
CA GLY A 122 -10.06 -14.15 10.40
C GLY A 122 -9.18 -13.55 9.30
N ILE A 123 -9.61 -12.49 8.59
CA ILE A 123 -8.75 -11.75 7.68
C ILE A 123 -8.37 -10.42 8.33
N ARG A 124 -7.07 -10.12 8.37
CA ARG A 124 -6.52 -8.88 8.93
C ARG A 124 -5.88 -8.03 7.85
N ARG A 125 -5.83 -6.71 8.05
CA ARG A 125 -4.97 -5.78 7.33
C ARG A 125 -3.72 -5.54 8.17
N LEU A 126 -2.54 -5.76 7.60
CA LEU A 126 -1.30 -5.36 8.26
C LEU A 126 -1.30 -3.85 8.47
N ARG A 127 -1.01 -3.47 9.70
CA ARG A 127 -0.87 -2.07 10.09
C ARG A 127 0.43 -1.50 9.51
N PRO A 128 0.52 -0.18 9.39
CA PRO A 128 1.79 0.46 9.10
C PRO A 128 2.90 -0.02 10.06
N GLY A 129 4.08 -0.38 9.54
CA GLY A 129 5.21 -0.95 10.29
C GLY A 129 4.95 -2.31 10.97
N GLU A 130 3.84 -2.97 10.67
CA GLU A 130 3.54 -4.30 11.18
C GLU A 130 4.17 -5.38 10.29
N ARG A 131 4.80 -6.34 10.94
CA ARG A 131 5.39 -7.54 10.33
C ARG A 131 4.65 -8.77 10.84
N LEU A 132 4.20 -9.60 9.91
CA LEU A 132 3.75 -10.96 10.21
C LEU A 132 4.89 -11.93 9.91
N VAL A 133 5.20 -12.80 10.87
CA VAL A 133 6.12 -13.90 10.69
C VAL A 133 5.33 -15.20 10.77
N TRP A 134 5.42 -16.03 9.75
CA TRP A 134 4.86 -17.37 9.75
C TRP A 134 5.97 -18.41 9.76
N THR A 135 5.80 -19.41 10.61
CA THR A 135 6.77 -20.49 10.78
C THR A 135 6.02 -21.83 10.66
N PRO A 136 6.48 -22.77 9.80
CA PRO A 136 5.90 -24.09 9.67
C PRO A 136 5.72 -24.77 11.04
N GLY A 137 4.52 -25.28 11.32
CA GLY A 137 4.19 -25.97 12.57
C GLY A 137 4.10 -25.11 13.83
N SER A 138 4.49 -23.82 13.78
CA SER A 138 4.37 -22.88 14.92
C SER A 138 3.34 -21.78 14.70
N GLY A 139 2.80 -21.66 13.47
CA GLY A 139 1.76 -20.70 13.14
C GLY A 139 2.30 -19.31 12.82
N SER A 140 1.49 -18.27 13.06
CA SER A 140 1.86 -16.88 12.77
C SER A 140 1.98 -16.05 14.04
N ARG A 141 2.97 -15.15 14.06
CA ARG A 141 3.14 -14.11 15.08
C ARG A 141 3.22 -12.75 14.40
N VAL A 142 2.78 -11.73 15.11
CA VAL A 142 2.79 -10.35 14.64
C VAL A 142 3.69 -9.53 15.54
N SER A 143 4.55 -8.73 14.93
CA SER A 143 5.37 -7.72 15.60
C SER A 143 5.15 -6.38 14.93
N THR A 144 5.06 -5.31 15.71
CA THR A 144 4.98 -3.96 15.18
C THR A 144 6.30 -3.25 15.44
N ASP A 145 6.95 -2.83 14.37
CA ASP A 145 8.11 -1.94 14.41
C ASP A 145 7.69 -0.62 13.73
N TRP A 146 6.79 0.09 14.41
CA TRP A 146 6.27 1.36 13.91
C TRP A 146 7.28 2.47 14.17
N SER A 147 8.08 2.76 13.16
CA SER A 147 9.13 3.76 13.20
C SER A 147 8.66 5.15 12.73
N TRP A 148 7.39 5.53 13.04
CA TRP A 148 7.01 6.92 12.80
C TRP A 148 7.97 7.82 13.54
N PRO A 149 8.67 8.73 12.84
CA PRO A 149 9.71 9.50 13.48
C PRO A 149 9.07 10.27 14.63
N GLN A 150 9.62 10.10 15.83
CA GLN A 150 9.25 10.89 17.00
C GLN A 150 9.80 12.31 16.79
N ILE A 151 9.19 13.05 15.86
CA ILE A 151 9.58 14.40 15.51
C ILE A 151 9.04 15.31 16.60
N ALA A 152 9.94 15.95 17.34
CA ALA A 152 9.55 17.03 18.23
C ALA A 152 8.95 18.18 17.38
N PRO A 153 7.82 18.77 17.79
CA PRO A 153 7.23 19.90 17.07
C PRO A 153 8.25 21.02 16.83
N GLY A 154 8.25 21.59 15.62
CA GLY A 154 9.17 22.67 15.24
C GLY A 154 10.56 22.22 14.80
N VAL A 155 10.82 20.91 14.74
CA VAL A 155 12.04 20.36 14.12
C VAL A 155 11.81 20.15 12.62
N GLY A 156 12.68 20.74 11.79
CA GLY A 156 12.64 20.67 10.32
C GLY A 156 12.51 22.05 9.68
N LYS A 157 13.16 22.27 8.52
CA LYS A 157 13.04 23.52 7.77
C LYS A 157 12.05 23.33 6.62
N SER A 158 11.26 24.36 6.30
CA SER A 158 10.37 24.32 5.13
C SER A 158 11.11 24.04 3.82
N ALA A 159 12.39 24.41 3.74
CA ALA A 159 13.27 24.09 2.62
C ALA A 159 13.48 22.57 2.46
N ASP A 160 13.64 21.83 3.56
CA ASP A 160 13.84 20.38 3.56
C ASP A 160 12.58 19.66 3.02
N LEU A 161 11.40 20.15 3.42
CA LEU A 161 10.12 19.65 2.90
C LEU A 161 9.99 19.94 1.40
N ALA A 162 10.31 21.17 0.97
CA ALA A 162 10.24 21.54 -0.43
C ALA A 162 11.20 20.71 -1.30
N GLU A 163 12.41 20.44 -0.81
CA GLU A 163 13.40 19.58 -1.47
C GLU A 163 12.89 18.13 -1.58
N ALA A 164 12.36 17.58 -0.49
CA ALA A 164 11.79 16.22 -0.49
C ALA A 164 10.62 16.08 -1.47
N LEU A 165 9.73 17.07 -1.55
CA LEU A 165 8.62 17.10 -2.51
C LEU A 165 9.12 17.18 -3.96
N HIS A 166 10.08 18.06 -4.26
CA HIS A 166 10.67 18.17 -5.61
C HIS A 166 11.35 16.86 -6.02
N ALA A 167 12.13 16.25 -5.14
CA ALA A 167 12.83 15.00 -5.43
C ALA A 167 11.82 13.86 -5.70
N THR A 168 10.77 13.77 -4.91
CA THR A 168 9.73 12.73 -5.03
C THR A 168 8.94 12.90 -6.33
N LEU A 169 8.45 14.11 -6.61
CA LEU A 169 7.73 14.40 -7.86
C LEU A 169 8.63 14.29 -9.08
N GLY A 170 9.91 14.64 -8.97
CA GLY A 170 10.90 14.42 -10.02
C GLY A 170 11.02 12.95 -10.40
N ARG A 171 11.14 12.04 -9.42
CA ARG A 171 11.14 10.59 -9.66
C ARG A 171 9.82 10.11 -10.29
N LEU A 172 8.68 10.56 -9.75
CA LEU A 172 7.36 10.16 -10.25
C LEU A 172 7.17 10.57 -11.72
N THR A 173 7.44 11.83 -12.04
CA THR A 173 7.28 12.38 -13.40
C THR A 173 8.31 11.83 -14.40
N ALA A 174 9.50 11.42 -13.94
CA ALA A 174 10.48 10.72 -14.76
C ALA A 174 10.06 9.27 -15.10
N SER A 175 9.18 8.66 -14.30
CA SER A 175 8.70 7.29 -14.53
C SER A 175 7.65 7.18 -15.63
N GLY A 176 7.03 8.30 -16.03
CA GLY A 176 6.07 8.35 -17.13
C GLY A 176 5.08 9.52 -17.00
N PRO A 177 4.09 9.60 -17.89
CA PRO A 177 3.02 10.60 -17.79
C PRO A 177 2.27 10.49 -16.46
N VAL A 178 2.03 11.61 -15.81
CA VAL A 178 1.34 11.70 -14.51
C VAL A 178 -0.04 12.29 -14.69
N LEU A 179 -1.03 11.67 -14.03
CA LEU A 179 -2.37 12.20 -13.90
C LEU A 179 -2.54 12.80 -12.50
N SER A 180 -2.79 14.10 -12.41
CA SER A 180 -3.07 14.80 -11.15
C SER A 180 -4.56 14.97 -10.95
N LEU A 181 -5.09 14.49 -9.82
CA LEU A 181 -6.44 14.81 -9.38
C LEU A 181 -6.44 16.21 -8.77
N LEU A 182 -6.95 17.18 -9.52
CA LEU A 182 -6.92 18.59 -9.18
C LEU A 182 -8.23 19.02 -8.53
N SER A 183 -8.14 19.49 -7.29
CA SER A 183 -9.21 20.21 -6.58
C SER A 183 -8.87 21.70 -6.44
N GLY A 184 -9.83 22.49 -5.95
CA GLY A 184 -9.59 23.90 -5.58
C GLY A 184 -8.73 24.10 -4.31
N GLY A 185 -8.35 23.02 -3.63
CA GLY A 185 -7.52 23.03 -2.43
C GLY A 185 -6.09 23.53 -2.70
N TRP A 186 -5.34 23.90 -1.66
CA TRP A 186 -3.95 24.32 -1.83
C TRP A 186 -3.02 23.15 -2.16
N ASP A 187 -3.26 21.99 -1.56
CA ASP A 187 -2.36 20.84 -1.67
C ASP A 187 -2.26 20.30 -3.11
N SER A 188 -3.40 20.02 -3.74
CA SER A 188 -3.47 19.55 -5.14
C SER A 188 -2.82 20.54 -6.11
N ARG A 189 -3.04 21.85 -5.91
CA ARG A 189 -2.50 22.92 -6.76
C ARG A 189 -0.99 23.08 -6.57
N LEU A 190 -0.50 22.97 -5.33
CA LEU A 190 0.93 22.98 -5.04
C LEU A 190 1.62 21.77 -5.68
N LEU A 191 1.07 20.57 -5.49
CA LEU A 191 1.61 19.34 -6.09
C LEU A 191 1.60 19.40 -7.62
N LEU A 192 0.54 19.92 -8.23
CA LEU A 192 0.48 20.14 -9.68
C LEU A 192 1.56 21.11 -10.15
N ALA A 193 1.70 22.28 -9.50
CA ALA A 193 2.70 23.27 -9.87
C ALA A 193 4.13 22.70 -9.76
N LEU A 194 4.41 21.94 -8.70
CA LEU A 194 5.69 21.26 -8.51
C LEU A 194 5.94 20.20 -9.60
N ALA A 195 4.94 19.38 -9.91
CA ALA A 195 5.04 18.34 -10.94
C ALA A 195 5.23 18.92 -12.35
N VAL A 196 4.58 20.04 -12.67
CA VAL A 196 4.85 20.77 -13.93
C VAL A 196 6.26 21.33 -13.93
N GLY A 197 6.73 21.84 -12.78
CA GLY A 197 8.07 22.39 -12.60
C GLY A 197 9.21 21.39 -12.81
N THR A 198 8.96 20.07 -12.71
CA THR A 198 9.98 19.05 -13.00
C THR A 198 10.18 18.82 -14.51
N GLY A 199 9.31 19.38 -15.37
CA GLY A 199 9.38 19.22 -16.82
C GLY A 199 8.76 17.92 -17.35
N GLY A 200 8.06 17.16 -16.48
CA GLY A 200 7.35 15.95 -16.88
C GLY A 200 6.05 16.20 -17.64
N SER A 201 5.52 15.15 -18.29
CA SER A 201 4.17 15.19 -18.88
C SER A 201 3.13 15.01 -17.79
N VAL A 202 2.37 16.08 -17.49
CA VAL A 202 1.33 16.08 -16.47
C VAL A 202 -0.01 16.44 -17.08
N GLN A 203 -1.05 15.66 -16.77
CA GLN A 203 -2.43 15.96 -17.08
C GLN A 203 -3.19 16.17 -15.77
N ALA A 204 -3.98 17.24 -15.67
CA ALA A 204 -4.87 17.48 -14.53
C ALA A 204 -6.31 17.07 -14.85
N LEU A 205 -6.98 16.43 -13.90
CA LEU A 205 -8.42 16.14 -13.96
C LEU A 205 -9.11 16.62 -12.69
N THR A 206 -10.24 17.28 -12.87
CA THR A 206 -11.13 17.68 -11.78
C THR A 206 -12.44 16.92 -11.93
N THR A 207 -12.95 16.41 -10.81
CA THR A 207 -14.27 15.79 -10.74
C THR A 207 -15.14 16.64 -9.84
N SER A 208 -16.32 17.02 -10.30
CA SER A 208 -17.35 17.60 -9.44
C SER A 208 -18.44 16.56 -9.22
N SER A 209 -19.08 16.61 -8.05
CA SER A 209 -20.35 15.93 -7.89
C SER A 209 -21.44 16.85 -8.46
N ASP A 210 -22.50 16.30 -9.04
CA ASP A 210 -23.65 17.09 -9.53
C ASP A 210 -24.34 17.92 -8.42
N THR A 211 -23.91 17.75 -7.16
CA THR A 211 -24.35 18.47 -5.95
C THR A 211 -23.24 19.31 -5.31
N GLY A 212 -22.03 19.32 -5.88
CA GLY A 212 -20.81 19.92 -5.36
C GLY A 212 -20.63 21.37 -5.83
N THR A 213 -20.15 22.20 -4.91
CA THR A 213 -19.95 23.64 -5.10
C THR A 213 -19.21 23.97 -6.39
N VAL A 214 -19.89 24.64 -7.34
CA VAL A 214 -19.35 25.21 -8.60
C VAL A 214 -18.00 25.93 -8.42
N MET A 215 -17.70 26.37 -7.21
CA MET A 215 -16.45 27.02 -6.84
C MET A 215 -15.20 26.12 -6.96
N GLU A 216 -15.32 24.81 -6.77
CA GLU A 216 -14.16 23.90 -6.80
C GLU A 216 -13.57 23.78 -8.21
N GLU A 217 -14.42 23.62 -9.21
CA GLU A 217 -14.02 23.62 -10.63
C GLU A 217 -13.44 24.96 -11.05
N LEU A 218 -14.07 26.08 -10.64
CA LEU A 218 -13.60 27.43 -10.98
C LEU A 218 -12.19 27.70 -10.42
N VAL A 219 -11.90 27.27 -9.20
CA VAL A 219 -10.58 27.46 -8.58
C VAL A 219 -9.55 26.49 -9.18
N ALA A 220 -9.92 25.24 -9.44
CA ALA A 220 -9.04 24.28 -10.11
C ALA A 220 -8.65 24.75 -11.52
N ALA A 221 -9.61 25.24 -12.30
CA ALA A 221 -9.38 25.74 -13.66
C ALA A 221 -8.41 26.93 -13.75
N GLN A 222 -8.21 27.68 -12.67
CA GLN A 222 -7.25 28.79 -12.66
C GLN A 222 -5.79 28.34 -12.70
N VAL A 223 -5.50 27.07 -12.41
CA VAL A 223 -4.14 26.53 -12.33
C VAL A 223 -3.93 25.25 -13.13
N ALA A 224 -4.95 24.82 -13.87
CA ALA A 224 -4.90 23.65 -14.74
C ALA A 224 -4.09 23.91 -16.03
#